data_AF-A0AAE9WSA7-F1
#
_entry.id   AF-A0AAE9WSA7-F1
#
_cell.length_a   1.000
_cell.length_b   1.000
_cell.length_c   1.000
_cell.angle_alpha   90.00
_cell.angle_beta   90.00
_cell.angle_gamma   90.00
#
_symmetry.space_group_name_H-M   'P 1'
#
loop_
_entity.id
_entity.type
_entity.pdbx_description
1 polymer ?
#
loop_
_entity_poly.entity_id
_entity_poly.type
_entity_poly.pdbx_seq_one_letter_code
_entity_poly.pdbx_strand_id
1 'polypeptide(L)' 'MLFFTFFQQLAEKNQHITIELKNDLQISGVLHSVDQYLNIKLTNISVNNPEKYPHLVSFAFILVQKIEIK' A
#
# COMPACT_ATOMS: atom_id res chain seq x y z
N MET A 1 8.18 -3.94 17.92
CA MET A 1 7.74 -4.05 16.52
C MET A 1 6.25 -3.75 16.37
N LEU A 2 5.70 -2.74 17.06
CA LEU A 2 4.24 -2.52 17.16
C LEU A 2 3.56 -2.35 15.78
N PHE A 3 4.15 -1.54 14.91
CA PHE A 3 3.60 -1.29 13.57
C PHE A 3 3.69 -2.50 12.65
N PHE A 4 4.81 -3.23 12.67
CA PHE A 4 4.93 -4.46 11.90
C PHE A 4 3.84 -5.46 12.30
N THR A 5 3.64 -5.70 13.59
CA THR A 5 2.60 -6.62 14.09
C THR A 5 1.20 -6.14 13.71
N PHE A 6 0.94 -4.83 13.77
CA PHE A 6 -0.33 -4.23 13.34
C PHE A 6 -0.60 -4.46 11.85
N PHE A 7 0.34 -4.13 10.97
CA PHE A 7 0.18 -4.34 9.53
C PHE A 7 0.13 -5.83 9.17
N GLN A 8 0.84 -6.69 9.91
CA GLN A 8 0.77 -8.14 9.72
C GLN A 8 -0.64 -8.66 10.00
N GLN A 9 -1.28 -8.22 11.09
CA GLN A 9 -2.67 -8.57 11.39
C GLN A 9 -3.66 -8.05 10.34
N LEU A 10 -3.41 -6.88 9.76
CA LEU A 10 -4.22 -6.34 8.66
C LEU A 10 -4.04 -7.16 7.36
N ALA A 11 -2.81 -7.61 7.07
CA ALA A 11 -2.50 -8.44 5.93
C ALA A 11 -3.17 -9.81 6.04
N GLU A 12 -3.12 -10.44 7.22
CA GLU A 12 -3.79 -11.70 7.52
C GLU A 12 -5.32 -11.63 7.31
N LYS A 13 -5.90 -10.45 7.53
CA LYS A 13 -7.33 -10.18 7.31
C LYS A 13 -7.67 -9.79 5.88
N ASN A 14 -6.69 -9.71 4.97
CA ASN A 14 -6.85 -9.18 3.60
C ASN A 14 -7.60 -7.84 3.59
N GLN A 15 -7.25 -6.95 4.54
CA GLN A 15 -7.97 -5.70 4.70
C GLN A 15 -7.62 -4.72 3.59
N HIS A 16 -8.63 -3.98 3.12
CA HIS A 16 -8.42 -2.91 2.16
C HIS A 16 -7.84 -1.69 2.89
N ILE A 17 -6.68 -1.22 2.43
CA ILE A 17 -5.99 -0.06 2.99
C ILE A 17 -5.74 0.98 1.90
N THR A 18 -5.59 2.24 2.32
CA THR A 18 -5.16 3.32 1.42
C THR A 18 -3.85 3.88 1.93
N ILE A 19 -2.85 3.92 1.07
CA ILE A 19 -1.53 4.47 1.35
C ILE A 19 -1.44 5.81 0.63
N GLU A 20 -1.19 6.85 1.40
CA GLU A 20 -0.88 8.18 0.88
C GLU A 20 0.64 8.35 0.82
N LEU A 21 1.12 8.67 -0.37
CA LEU A 21 2.52 8.96 -0.65
C LEU A 21 2.78 10.46 -0.50
N LYS A 22 4.05 10.84 -0.30
CA LYS A 22 4.47 12.24 -0.08
C LYS A 22 4.14 13.21 -1.22
N ASN A 23 3.73 12.71 -2.39
CA ASN A 23 3.35 13.48 -3.57
C ASN A 23 1.82 13.59 -3.73
N ASP A 24 1.06 13.44 -2.63
CA ASP A 24 -0.41 13.42 -2.58
C ASP A 24 -1.04 12.30 -3.42
N LEU A 25 -0.25 11.30 -3.82
CA LEU A 25 -0.74 10.13 -4.52
C LEU A 25 -1.31 9.15 -3.51
N GLN A 26 -2.58 8.79 -3.70
CA GLN A 26 -3.25 7.80 -2.87
C GLN A 26 -3.44 6.51 -3.65
N ILE A 27 -2.94 5.41 -3.08
CA ILE A 27 -3.05 4.07 -3.63
C ILE A 27 -3.87 3.25 -2.63
N SER A 28 -5.06 2.85 -3.06
CA SER A 28 -5.91 1.94 -2.30
C SER A 28 -5.70 0.52 -2.81
N GLY A 29 -5.76 -0.48 -1.93
CA GLY A 29 -5.67 -1.87 -2.34
C GLY A 29 -5.77 -2.83 -1.17
N VAL A 30 -5.74 -4.13 -1.46
CA VAL A 30 -5.73 -5.17 -0.44
C VAL A 30 -4.32 -5.37 0.07
N LEU A 31 -4.13 -5.25 1.39
CA LEU A 31 -2.84 -5.55 2.01
C LEU A 31 -2.56 -7.04 1.95
N HIS A 32 -1.56 -7.43 1.16
CA HIS A 32 -1.21 -8.84 0.95
C HIS A 32 -0.06 -9.29 1.85
N SER A 33 0.96 -8.46 2.03
CA SER A 33 2.09 -8.77 2.92
C SER A 33 2.80 -7.52 3.42
N VAL A 34 3.46 -7.65 4.57
CA VAL A 34 4.34 -6.62 5.15
C VAL A 34 5.62 -7.27 5.67
N ASP A 35 6.75 -6.55 5.64
CA ASP A 35 8.02 -7.01 6.23
C ASP A 35 8.46 -6.18 7.45
N GLN A 36 9.56 -6.59 8.09
CA GLN A 36 10.12 -5.93 9.28
C GLN A 36 10.57 -4.47 9.04
N TYR A 37 10.77 -4.08 7.79
CA TYR A 37 11.12 -2.71 7.38
C TYR A 37 9.88 -1.90 6.97
N LEU A 38 8.68 -2.45 7.21
CA LEU A 38 7.39 -1.88 6.81
C LEU A 38 7.25 -1.73 5.29
N ASN A 39 7.93 -2.58 4.51
CA ASN A 39 7.64 -2.67 3.08
C ASN A 39 6.30 -3.37 2.90
N ILE A 40 5.37 -2.71 2.23
CA ILE A 40 4.00 -3.18 2.05
C ILE A 40 3.79 -3.63 0.60
N LYS A 41 3.19 -4.81 0.43
CA LYS A 41 2.72 -5.31 -0.86
C LYS A 41 1.19 -5.21 -0.92
N LEU A 42 0.70 -4.45 -1.89
CA LEU A 42 -0.72 -4.33 -2.18
C LEU A 42 -1.09 -5.13 -3.43
N THR A 43 -2.26 -5.76 -3.41
CA THR A 43 -2.89 -6.41 -4.56
C THR A 43 -4.25 -5.76 -4.84
N ASN A 44 -4.76 -5.91 -6.07
CA ASN A 44 -6.04 -5.33 -6.49
C ASN A 44 -6.10 -3.82 -6.22
N ILE A 45 -5.05 -3.11 -6.67
CA ILE A 45 -4.87 -1.69 -6.38
C ILE A 45 -5.78 -0.80 -7.23
N SER A 46 -6.17 0.33 -6.65
CA SER A 46 -6.85 1.43 -7.31
C SER A 46 -6.15 2.73 -6.95
N VAL A 47 -5.89 3.56 -7.95
CA VAL A 47 -5.18 4.83 -7.78
C VAL A 47 -6.19 5.96 -7.82
N ASN A 48 -6.12 6.86 -6.85
CA ASN A 48 -6.91 8.08 -6.89
C ASN A 48 -6.33 9.01 -7.96
N ASN A 49 -7.15 9.48 -8.91
CA ASN A 49 -6.77 10.27 -10.10
C ASN A 49 -5.91 9.51 -11.15
N PRO A 50 -6.50 8.51 -11.84
CA PRO A 50 -5.81 7.75 -12.90
C PRO A 50 -5.32 8.62 -14.07
N GLU A 51 -5.94 9.78 -14.31
CA GLU A 51 -5.55 10.72 -15.37
C GLU A 51 -4.17 11.33 -15.14
N LYS A 52 -3.78 11.54 -13.88
CA LYS A 52 -2.49 12.14 -13.50
C LYS A 52 -1.37 11.09 -13.47
N TYR A 53 -1.71 9.82 -13.29
CA TYR A 53 -0.77 8.70 -13.20
C TYR A 53 -1.21 7.50 -14.05
N PRO A 54 -1.33 7.66 -15.38
CA PRO A 54 -1.84 6.61 -16.27
C PRO A 54 -0.97 5.34 -16.25
N HIS A 55 0.32 5.49 -15.97
CA HIS A 55 1.26 4.38 -15.84
C HIS A 55 0.93 3.47 -14.65
N LEU A 56 0.30 3.98 -13.58
CA LEU A 56 -0.03 3.17 -12.39
C LEU A 56 -1.31 2.34 -12.55
N VAL A 57 -2.15 2.66 -13.55
CA VAL A 57 -3.45 2.01 -13.77
C VAL A 57 -3.30 0.58 -14.29
N SER A 58 -2.18 0.24 -14.92
CA SER A 58 -1.93 -1.09 -15.47
C SER A 58 -1.22 -2.07 -14.52
N PHE A 59 -0.90 -1.66 -13.29
CA PHE A 59 -0.20 -2.54 -12.35
C PHE A 59 -1.19 -3.39 -11.54
N ALA A 60 -1.00 -4.72 -11.56
CA ALA A 60 -1.80 -5.65 -10.76
C ALA A 60 -1.40 -5.68 -9.27
N PHE A 61 -0.16 -5.27 -8.96
CA PHE A 61 0.38 -5.17 -7.61
C PHE A 61 1.42 -4.05 -7.53
N ILE A 62 1.55 -3.43 -6.35
CA ILE A 62 2.60 -2.43 -6.05
C ILE A 62 3.30 -2.81 -4.75
N LEU A 63 4.62 -2.64 -4.74
CA LEU A 63 5.43 -2.68 -3.54
C LEU A 63 5.77 -1.24 -3.13
N VAL A 64 5.32 -0.81 -1.96
CA VAL A 64 5.71 0.47 -1.37
C VAL A 64 6.87 0.22 -0.43
N GLN A 65 8.01 0.83 -0.73
CA GLN A 65 9.19 0.76 0.14
C GLN A 65 9.33 2.03 0.97
N LYS A 66 9.74 1.86 2.22
CA LYS A 66 10.10 2.95 3.15
C LYS A 66 8.91 3.86 3.51
N ILE A 67 8.01 3.32 4.34
CA ILE A 67 6.91 4.09 4.94
C ILE A 67 7.48 4.93 6.09
N GLU A 68 7.25 6.25 6.04
CA GLU A 68 7.58 7.16 7.13
C GLU A 68 6.27 7.53 7.85
N ILE A 69 6.06 6.93 9.02
CA ILE A 69 4.91 7.21 9.88
C ILE A 69 5.25 8.47 10.67
N LYS A 70 4.58 9.59 10.37
CA LYS A 70 4.68 10.84 11.13
C LYS A 70 3.68 10.86 12.28
#